data_AF-A0A5C6N9U2-F1
#
_entry.id   AF-A0A5C6N9U2-F1
#
_cell.length_a   1.000
_cell.length_b   1.000
_cell.length_c   1.000
_cell.angle_alpha   90.00
_cell.angle_beta   90.00
_cell.angle_gamma   90.00
#
_symmetry.space_group_name_H-M   'P 1'
#
loop_
_entity.id
_entity.type
_entity.pdbx_description
1 polymer ?
#
loop_
_entity_poly.entity_id
_entity_poly.type
_entity_poly.pdbx_seq_one_letter_code
_entity_poly.pdbx_strand_id
1 'polypeptide(L)'
;MNLVIKIVNKIIANELSHRQFCSLLEEVENTYSDLLLHNRVRWLSRGEVLKRFAACLEHVKTFLGNKGLGYPELEDPSWLEKFYFMVDMTSYLNMLNKNLQGQGSTALHMLEEILAFERKMTVFARDVQNGTLSHFPSLREFKEANNHINCDYFHRAITAMQAAFEKRFSEFRKEKQTLSFPVAPLNSDPSLLNTSAFTGVSKPDLEIELADIADKVLWVNKFKSLSADLEEVVRQRATLAKEHKWSDMEKLPQPDKLIFATWNAIPDTYINMKRCAFGVLSIFGSTYLCEQVFSSMNIIKSKYRSRFTSETLQSCVKMKVTSYSADIGKICREMQTQKSH
;
A
#
# COMPACT_ATOMS: atom_id res chain seq x y z
N MET A 1 -4.13 14.00 -15.14
CA MET A 1 -3.73 14.24 -13.74
C MET A 1 -3.06 15.61 -13.51
N ASN A 2 -2.07 16.04 -14.29
CA ASN A 2 -1.37 17.33 -14.07
C ASN A 2 -2.31 18.54 -14.05
N LEU A 3 -3.33 18.56 -14.92
CA LEU A 3 -4.33 19.61 -14.94
C LEU A 3 -5.11 19.68 -13.62
N VAL A 4 -5.65 18.54 -13.16
CA VAL A 4 -6.36 18.43 -11.87
C VAL A 4 -5.48 18.95 -10.73
N ILE A 5 -4.22 18.51 -10.65
CA ILE A 5 -3.28 18.98 -9.62
C ILE A 5 -3.06 20.50 -9.72
N LYS A 6 -2.92 21.04 -10.93
CA LYS A 6 -2.77 22.49 -11.15
C LYS A 6 -3.98 23.27 -10.65
N ILE A 7 -5.19 22.79 -10.95
CA ILE A 7 -6.45 23.41 -10.51
C ILE A 7 -6.57 23.34 -8.99
N VAL A 8 -6.43 22.15 -8.41
CA VAL A 8 -6.49 21.91 -6.96
C VAL A 8 -5.49 22.80 -6.22
N ASN A 9 -4.23 22.80 -6.65
CA ASN A 9 -3.22 23.65 -6.02
C ASN A 9 -3.54 25.14 -6.18
N LYS A 10 -4.17 25.57 -7.28
CA LYS A 10 -4.55 26.97 -7.45
C LYS A 10 -5.71 27.39 -6.53
N ILE A 11 -6.67 26.48 -6.29
CA ILE A 11 -7.77 26.71 -5.35
C ILE A 11 -7.25 26.75 -3.91
N ILE A 12 -6.43 25.76 -3.52
CA ILE A 12 -6.00 25.59 -2.12
C ILE A 12 -4.82 26.51 -1.75
N ALA A 13 -3.93 26.88 -2.68
CA ALA A 13 -2.74 27.68 -2.33
C ALA A 13 -3.06 29.13 -1.93
N ASN A 14 -4.27 29.64 -2.22
CA ASN A 14 -4.73 30.93 -1.76
C ASN A 14 -5.79 30.73 -0.67
N GLU A 15 -5.49 31.17 0.55
CA GLU A 15 -6.33 30.96 1.73
C GLU A 15 -7.75 31.56 1.57
N LEU A 16 -7.89 32.69 0.87
CA LEU A 16 -9.19 33.28 0.58
C LEU A 16 -9.97 32.42 -0.43
N SER A 17 -9.32 31.99 -1.52
CA SER A 17 -9.93 31.11 -2.52
C SER A 17 -10.35 29.77 -1.91
N HIS A 18 -9.53 29.22 -1.00
CA HIS A 18 -9.80 27.99 -0.28
C HIS A 18 -11.04 28.12 0.61
N ARG A 19 -11.11 29.14 1.47
CA ARG A 19 -12.28 29.41 2.32
C ARG A 19 -13.56 29.63 1.50
N GLN A 20 -13.47 30.38 0.40
CA GLN A 20 -14.61 30.61 -0.49
C GLN A 20 -15.09 29.32 -1.15
N PHE A 21 -14.17 28.42 -1.52
CA PHE A 21 -14.53 27.12 -2.08
C PHE A 21 -15.14 26.20 -1.03
N CYS A 22 -14.63 26.16 0.21
CA CYS A 22 -15.24 25.41 1.31
C CYS A 22 -16.66 25.91 1.62
N SER A 23 -16.88 27.23 1.67
CA SER A 23 -18.23 27.81 1.85
C SER A 23 -19.19 27.36 0.77
N LEU A 24 -18.75 27.32 -0.50
CA LEU A 24 -19.57 26.82 -1.61
C LEU A 24 -19.94 25.34 -1.43
N LEU A 25 -18.99 24.51 -0.95
CA LEU A 25 -19.25 23.10 -0.71
C LEU A 25 -20.18 22.85 0.48
N GLU A 26 -20.13 23.70 1.50
CA GLU A 26 -21.05 23.66 2.64
C GLU A 26 -22.46 24.10 2.25
N GLU A 27 -22.60 25.16 1.45
CA GLU A 27 -23.90 25.67 0.97
C GLU A 27 -24.69 24.64 0.14
N VAL A 28 -23.99 23.79 -0.61
CA VAL A 28 -24.58 22.75 -1.47
C VAL A 28 -24.65 21.37 -0.81
N GLU A 29 -24.33 21.28 0.50
CA GLU A 29 -24.30 20.03 1.28
C GLU A 29 -23.52 18.91 0.58
N ASN A 30 -22.36 19.24 -0.01
CA ASN A 30 -21.59 18.28 -0.79
C ASN A 30 -21.06 17.12 0.08
N THR A 31 -20.81 15.97 -0.55
CA THR A 31 -20.28 14.77 0.14
C THR A 31 -18.92 15.05 0.81
N TYR A 32 -18.14 15.97 0.26
CA TYR A 32 -16.87 16.41 0.82
C TYR A 32 -16.91 17.91 1.11
N SER A 33 -16.41 18.30 2.29
CA SER A 33 -16.27 19.71 2.69
C SER A 33 -15.03 20.41 2.12
N ASP A 34 -14.07 19.65 1.55
CA ASP A 34 -12.82 20.20 1.03
C ASP A 34 -12.10 19.30 0.00
N LEU A 35 -11.28 19.92 -0.84
CA LEU A 35 -10.30 19.27 -1.72
C LEU A 35 -9.03 18.90 -0.94
N LEU A 36 -8.29 17.92 -1.45
CA LEU A 36 -7.00 17.54 -0.86
C LEU A 36 -5.85 18.27 -1.53
N LEU A 37 -5.01 18.95 -0.74
CA LEU A 37 -3.75 19.48 -1.26
C LEU A 37 -2.85 18.33 -1.73
N HIS A 38 -2.35 18.44 -2.96
CA HIS A 38 -1.37 17.49 -3.46
C HIS A 38 0.03 17.81 -2.92
N ASN A 39 0.61 16.87 -2.15
CA ASN A 39 2.06 16.86 -1.87
C ASN A 39 2.74 15.76 -2.72
N ARG A 40 3.86 16.11 -3.36
CA ARG A 40 4.63 15.26 -4.30
C ARG A 40 5.11 13.92 -3.71
N VAL A 41 5.12 13.81 -2.37
CA VAL A 41 5.79 12.73 -1.63
C VAL A 41 4.97 11.43 -1.56
N ARG A 42 3.66 11.45 -1.79
CA ARG A 42 2.82 10.24 -1.67
C ARG A 42 1.95 10.05 -2.89
N TRP A 43 2.07 8.92 -3.56
CA TRP A 43 1.22 8.62 -4.69
C TRP A 43 -0.21 8.27 -4.25
N LEU A 44 -0.41 7.74 -3.03
CA LEU A 44 -1.73 7.53 -2.41
C LEU A 44 -2.57 8.82 -2.39
N SER A 45 -1.94 9.99 -2.25
CA SER A 45 -2.68 11.27 -2.30
C SER A 45 -3.21 11.58 -3.70
N ARG A 46 -2.58 11.07 -4.76
CA ARG A 46 -3.00 11.37 -6.14
C ARG A 46 -4.34 10.72 -6.49
N GLY A 47 -4.52 9.45 -6.11
CA GLY A 47 -5.79 8.75 -6.33
C GLY A 47 -6.92 9.39 -5.52
N GLU A 48 -6.65 9.73 -4.26
CA GLU A 48 -7.65 10.39 -3.40
C GLU A 48 -7.99 11.81 -3.88
N VAL A 49 -6.99 12.57 -4.36
CA VAL A 49 -7.22 13.88 -5.00
C VAL A 49 -8.11 13.74 -6.23
N LEU A 50 -7.87 12.76 -7.11
CA LEU A 50 -8.72 12.54 -8.28
C LEU A 50 -10.15 12.19 -7.88
N LYS A 51 -10.33 11.29 -6.91
CA LYS A 51 -11.65 10.87 -6.42
C LYS A 51 -12.45 12.04 -5.87
N ARG A 52 -11.84 12.88 -5.02
CA ARG A 52 -12.53 14.07 -4.48
C ARG A 52 -12.78 15.13 -5.55
N PHE A 53 -11.83 15.33 -6.46
CA PHE A 53 -12.01 16.27 -7.56
C PHE A 53 -13.18 15.86 -8.46
N ALA A 54 -13.34 14.55 -8.74
CA ALA A 54 -14.47 14.04 -9.51
C ALA A 54 -15.80 14.32 -8.82
N ALA A 55 -15.89 14.03 -7.52
CA ALA A 55 -17.10 14.31 -6.73
C ALA A 55 -17.45 15.80 -6.66
N CYS A 56 -16.46 16.69 -6.76
CA CYS A 56 -16.65 18.14 -6.71
C CYS A 56 -16.62 18.81 -8.08
N LEU A 57 -16.62 18.06 -9.20
CA LEU A 57 -16.28 18.60 -10.52
C LEU A 57 -17.17 19.79 -10.93
N GLU A 58 -18.48 19.67 -10.76
CA GLU A 58 -19.42 20.74 -11.12
C GLU A 58 -19.20 21.99 -10.25
N HIS A 59 -19.00 21.82 -8.95
CA HIS A 59 -18.67 22.93 -8.04
C HIS A 59 -17.33 23.59 -8.40
N VAL A 60 -16.33 22.80 -8.82
CA VAL A 60 -15.06 23.31 -9.31
C VAL A 60 -15.28 24.14 -10.59
N LYS A 61 -16.09 23.66 -11.54
CA LYS A 61 -16.43 24.42 -12.76
C LYS A 61 -17.10 25.75 -12.41
N THR A 62 -18.11 25.74 -11.55
CA THR A 62 -18.81 26.95 -11.08
C THR A 62 -17.84 27.94 -10.42
N PHE A 63 -17.00 27.46 -9.50
CA PHE A 63 -16.04 28.31 -8.79
C PHE A 63 -15.03 28.95 -9.75
N LEU A 64 -14.50 28.17 -10.69
CA LEU A 64 -13.55 28.67 -11.69
C LEU A 64 -14.19 29.68 -12.64
N GLY A 65 -15.44 29.44 -13.05
CA GLY A 65 -16.23 30.38 -13.84
C GLY A 65 -16.41 31.73 -13.14
N ASN A 66 -16.77 31.72 -11.84
CA ASN A 66 -16.89 32.94 -11.02
C ASN A 66 -15.57 33.70 -10.86
N LYS A 67 -14.43 33.01 -10.99
CA LYS A 67 -13.08 33.60 -10.97
C LYS A 67 -12.57 34.02 -12.35
N GLY A 68 -13.36 33.85 -13.41
CA GLY A 68 -12.95 34.11 -14.79
C GLY A 68 -11.84 33.17 -15.29
N LEU A 69 -11.72 31.97 -14.70
CA LEU A 69 -10.72 30.96 -15.06
C LEU A 69 -11.36 29.85 -15.89
N GLY A 70 -11.07 29.84 -17.20
CA GLY A 70 -11.51 28.78 -18.09
C GLY A 70 -10.52 27.63 -18.20
N TYR A 71 -11.03 26.40 -18.19
CA TYR A 71 -10.28 25.18 -18.50
C TYR A 71 -11.11 24.35 -19.48
N PRO A 72 -10.86 24.47 -20.80
CA PRO A 72 -11.66 23.81 -21.83
C PRO A 72 -11.73 22.29 -21.66
N GLU A 73 -10.69 21.68 -21.09
CA GLU A 73 -10.63 20.24 -20.84
C GLU A 73 -11.70 19.75 -19.86
N LEU A 74 -12.23 20.62 -18.98
CA LEU A 74 -13.30 20.25 -18.05
C LEU A 74 -14.66 20.12 -18.75
N GLU A 75 -14.80 20.68 -19.95
CA GLU A 75 -16.01 20.55 -20.78
C GLU A 75 -15.83 19.57 -21.95
N ASP A 76 -14.61 19.09 -22.20
CA ASP A 76 -14.30 18.15 -23.28
C ASP A 76 -14.70 16.70 -22.88
N PRO A 77 -15.69 16.08 -23.55
CA PRO A 77 -16.10 14.71 -23.25
C PRO A 77 -14.96 13.70 -23.44
N SER A 78 -14.05 13.91 -24.40
CA SER A 78 -12.92 12.99 -24.62
C SER A 78 -11.86 13.11 -23.52
N TRP A 79 -11.78 14.25 -22.84
CA TRP A 79 -10.94 14.38 -21.66
C TRP A 79 -11.63 13.78 -20.43
N LEU A 80 -12.92 14.06 -20.25
CA LEU A 80 -13.71 13.58 -19.12
C LEU A 80 -13.80 12.05 -19.06
N GLU A 81 -13.98 11.36 -20.19
CA GLU A 81 -13.95 9.88 -20.21
C GLU A 81 -12.62 9.34 -19.65
N LYS A 82 -11.49 9.96 -20.02
CA LYS A 82 -10.16 9.54 -19.54
C LYS A 82 -9.96 9.90 -18.08
N PHE A 83 -10.54 11.01 -17.64
CA PHE A 83 -10.50 11.43 -16.25
C PHE A 83 -11.27 10.46 -15.35
N TYR A 84 -12.50 10.09 -15.67
CA TYR A 84 -13.29 9.16 -14.87
C TYR A 84 -12.71 7.74 -14.89
N PHE A 85 -12.18 7.28 -16.03
CA PHE A 85 -11.38 6.05 -16.08
C PHE A 85 -10.19 6.09 -15.12
N MET A 86 -9.45 7.21 -15.06
CA MET A 86 -8.33 7.37 -14.13
C MET A 86 -8.79 7.36 -12.67
N VAL A 87 -9.94 7.95 -12.34
CA VAL A 87 -10.50 7.94 -10.98
C VAL A 87 -10.69 6.49 -10.51
N ASP A 88 -11.36 5.67 -11.31
CA ASP A 88 -11.60 4.26 -10.99
C ASP A 88 -10.28 3.45 -10.92
N MET A 89 -9.42 3.55 -11.94
CA MET A 89 -8.15 2.82 -11.97
C MET A 89 -7.21 3.19 -10.83
N THR A 90 -7.13 4.47 -10.47
CA THR A 90 -6.27 4.91 -9.37
C THR A 90 -6.82 4.50 -8.01
N SER A 91 -8.14 4.35 -7.86
CA SER A 91 -8.75 3.75 -6.67
C SER A 91 -8.28 2.31 -6.46
N TYR A 92 -8.30 1.49 -7.51
CA TYR A 92 -7.82 0.10 -7.46
C TYR A 92 -6.32 0.00 -7.16
N LEU A 93 -5.50 0.86 -7.77
CA LEU A 93 -4.08 0.94 -7.44
C LEU A 93 -3.84 1.34 -5.99
N ASN A 94 -4.60 2.31 -5.49
CA ASN A 94 -4.51 2.77 -4.11
C ASN A 94 -4.84 1.64 -3.12
N MET A 95 -5.85 0.82 -3.44
CA MET A 95 -6.20 -0.37 -2.66
C MET A 95 -5.05 -1.40 -2.66
N LEU A 96 -4.51 -1.75 -3.84
CA LEU A 96 -3.36 -2.66 -3.93
C LEU A 96 -2.22 -2.18 -3.04
N ASN A 97 -1.90 -0.88 -3.10
CA ASN A 97 -0.78 -0.36 -2.32
C ASN A 97 -0.99 -0.37 -0.82
N LYS A 98 -2.22 -0.12 -0.35
CA LYS A 98 -2.53 -0.28 1.06
C LYS A 98 -2.28 -1.73 1.50
N ASN A 99 -2.59 -2.71 0.66
CA ASN A 99 -2.32 -4.12 0.94
C ASN A 99 -0.80 -4.41 0.96
N LEU A 100 -0.04 -3.84 0.03
CA LEU A 100 1.42 -4.01 -0.04
C LEU A 100 2.17 -3.32 1.12
N GLN A 101 1.61 -2.26 1.70
CA GLN A 101 2.23 -1.46 2.75
C GLN A 101 1.85 -1.89 4.18
N GLY A 102 1.15 -3.01 4.36
CA GLY A 102 0.75 -3.51 5.67
C GLY A 102 1.94 -3.90 6.56
N GLN A 103 1.87 -3.58 7.86
CA GLN A 103 2.85 -4.05 8.83
C GLN A 103 2.77 -5.59 8.99
N GLY A 104 3.92 -6.26 8.96
CA GLY A 104 4.02 -7.72 9.11
C GLY A 104 3.69 -8.53 7.85
N SER A 105 3.56 -7.86 6.69
CA SER A 105 3.38 -8.53 5.38
C SER A 105 4.67 -9.18 4.91
N THR A 106 4.62 -10.47 4.57
CA THR A 106 5.77 -11.20 3.99
C THR A 106 5.95 -10.86 2.51
N ALA A 107 7.15 -11.14 1.99
CA ALA A 107 7.46 -11.05 0.55
C ALA A 107 6.47 -11.85 -0.31
N LEU A 108 6.12 -13.05 0.16
CA LEU A 108 5.14 -13.93 -0.47
C LEU A 108 3.78 -13.25 -0.55
N HIS A 109 3.28 -12.72 0.57
CA HIS A 109 1.99 -12.05 0.62
C HIS A 109 1.93 -10.86 -0.36
N MET A 110 2.98 -10.04 -0.41
CA MET A 110 3.06 -8.94 -1.37
C MET A 110 3.03 -9.41 -2.82
N LEU A 111 3.74 -10.50 -3.14
CA LEU A 111 3.69 -11.11 -4.47
C LEU A 111 2.29 -11.65 -4.79
N GLU A 112 1.62 -12.29 -3.84
CA GLU A 112 0.26 -12.80 -4.01
C GLU A 112 -0.75 -11.67 -4.28
N GLU A 113 -0.64 -10.55 -3.59
CA GLU A 113 -1.48 -9.36 -3.84
C GLU A 113 -1.25 -8.79 -5.25
N ILE A 114 0.00 -8.73 -5.72
CA ILE A 114 0.33 -8.32 -7.09
C ILE A 114 -0.28 -9.28 -8.11
N LEU A 115 -0.09 -10.59 -7.93
CA LEU A 115 -0.63 -11.61 -8.84
C LEU A 115 -2.17 -11.60 -8.85
N ALA A 116 -2.81 -11.39 -7.70
CA ALA A 116 -4.25 -11.24 -7.61
C ALA A 116 -4.73 -9.97 -8.33
N PHE A 117 -4.00 -8.87 -8.22
CA PHE A 117 -4.32 -7.63 -8.93
C PHE A 117 -4.21 -7.78 -10.45
N GLU A 118 -3.21 -8.49 -10.95
CA GLU A 118 -3.07 -8.78 -12.38
C GLU A 118 -4.27 -9.57 -12.92
N ARG A 119 -4.75 -10.56 -12.16
CA ARG A 119 -5.97 -11.30 -12.49
C ARG A 119 -7.20 -10.38 -12.49
N LYS A 120 -7.31 -9.45 -11.53
CA LYS A 120 -8.38 -8.44 -11.50
C LYS A 120 -8.32 -7.53 -12.73
N MET A 121 -7.12 -7.10 -13.18
CA MET A 121 -6.98 -6.31 -14.41
C MET A 121 -7.50 -7.06 -15.65
N THR A 122 -7.38 -8.39 -15.70
CA THR A 122 -7.94 -9.19 -16.82
C THR A 122 -9.47 -9.13 -16.81
N VAL A 123 -10.08 -9.14 -15.62
CA VAL A 123 -11.53 -8.94 -15.47
C VAL A 123 -11.92 -7.52 -15.89
N PHE A 124 -11.16 -6.51 -15.48
CA PHE A 124 -11.41 -5.12 -15.86
C PHE A 124 -11.33 -4.90 -17.38
N ALA A 125 -10.32 -5.45 -18.04
CA ALA A 125 -10.15 -5.36 -19.49
C ALA A 125 -11.34 -5.96 -20.23
N ARG A 126 -11.88 -7.09 -19.74
CA ARG A 126 -13.06 -7.75 -20.30
C ARG A 126 -14.35 -6.94 -20.06
N ASP A 127 -14.54 -6.42 -18.85
CA ASP A 127 -15.70 -5.59 -18.48
C ASP A 127 -15.79 -4.31 -19.33
N VAL A 128 -14.65 -3.67 -19.58
CA VAL A 128 -14.55 -2.50 -20.48
C VAL A 128 -14.86 -2.89 -21.93
N GLN A 129 -14.31 -4.00 -22.41
CA GLN A 129 -14.54 -4.47 -23.78
C GLN A 129 -16.01 -4.82 -24.04
N ASN A 130 -16.68 -5.40 -23.03
CA ASN A 130 -18.11 -5.70 -23.09
C ASN A 130 -18.98 -4.43 -22.95
N GLY A 131 -18.40 -3.30 -22.55
CA GLY A 131 -19.10 -2.03 -22.35
C GLY A 131 -20.03 -2.01 -21.13
N THR A 132 -19.97 -3.02 -20.25
CA THR A 132 -20.80 -3.13 -19.05
C THR A 132 -20.35 -2.18 -17.93
N LEU A 133 -19.04 -1.96 -17.81
CA LEU A 133 -18.43 -1.05 -16.84
C LEU A 133 -18.87 -1.32 -15.38
N SER A 134 -19.10 -2.58 -15.03
CA SER A 134 -19.51 -2.99 -13.68
C SER A 134 -18.44 -2.66 -12.63
N HIS A 135 -17.17 -2.62 -13.06
CA HIS A 135 -16.02 -2.29 -12.23
C HIS A 135 -15.54 -0.85 -12.39
N PHE A 136 -16.23 -0.03 -13.16
CA PHE A 136 -15.84 1.37 -13.42
C PHE A 136 -17.03 2.29 -13.15
N PRO A 137 -17.45 2.47 -11.88
CA PRO A 137 -18.66 3.20 -11.53
C PRO A 137 -18.63 4.65 -12.01
N SER A 138 -17.51 5.36 -11.85
CA SER A 138 -17.42 6.75 -12.29
C SER A 138 -17.44 6.88 -13.82
N LEU A 139 -16.76 5.97 -14.54
CA LEU A 139 -16.83 5.96 -15.99
C LEU A 139 -18.21 5.54 -16.51
N ARG A 140 -18.91 4.66 -15.79
CA ARG A 140 -20.26 4.21 -16.12
C ARG A 140 -21.27 5.36 -16.00
N GLU A 141 -21.25 6.10 -14.89
CA GLU A 141 -22.08 7.30 -14.71
C GLU A 141 -21.82 8.32 -15.82
N PHE A 142 -20.56 8.54 -16.20
CA PHE A 142 -20.21 9.40 -17.32
C PHE A 142 -20.78 8.89 -18.66
N LYS A 143 -20.69 7.59 -18.93
CA LYS A 143 -21.24 6.97 -20.15
C LYS A 143 -22.76 7.12 -20.21
N GLU A 144 -23.46 6.95 -19.09
CA GLU A 144 -24.92 7.13 -19.00
C GLU A 144 -25.33 8.57 -19.34
N ALA A 145 -24.52 9.57 -18.98
CA ALA A 145 -24.77 10.97 -19.31
C ALA A 145 -24.36 11.37 -20.75
N ASN A 146 -23.39 10.68 -21.37
CA ASN A 146 -22.76 11.10 -22.64
C ASN A 146 -22.92 10.10 -23.81
N ASN A 147 -23.70 9.02 -23.62
CA ASN A 147 -24.06 7.96 -24.58
C ASN A 147 -22.93 7.11 -25.18
N HIS A 148 -21.70 7.62 -25.31
CA HIS A 148 -20.59 6.89 -25.90
C HIS A 148 -19.27 7.12 -25.14
N ILE A 149 -18.45 6.08 -25.07
CA ILE A 149 -17.08 6.13 -24.56
C ILE A 149 -16.17 5.26 -25.44
N ASN A 150 -14.88 5.58 -25.47
CA ASN A 150 -13.91 4.81 -26.23
C ASN A 150 -13.44 3.55 -25.48
N CYS A 151 -14.27 2.49 -25.49
CA CYS A 151 -13.94 1.21 -24.84
C CYS A 151 -12.62 0.59 -25.34
N ASP A 152 -12.33 0.70 -26.64
CA ASP A 152 -11.11 0.17 -27.24
C ASP A 152 -9.84 0.83 -26.66
N TYR A 153 -9.89 2.16 -26.47
CA TYR A 153 -8.81 2.90 -25.84
C TYR A 153 -8.56 2.40 -24.41
N PHE A 154 -9.63 2.26 -23.61
CA PHE A 154 -9.51 1.82 -22.22
C PHE A 154 -9.06 0.36 -22.09
N HIS A 155 -9.56 -0.53 -22.95
CA HIS A 155 -9.10 -1.91 -23.01
C HIS A 155 -7.59 -1.97 -23.30
N ARG A 156 -7.11 -1.23 -24.32
CA ARG A 156 -5.68 -1.15 -24.63
C ARG A 156 -4.86 -0.56 -23.47
N ALA A 157 -5.39 0.45 -22.79
CA ALA A 157 -4.73 1.06 -21.64
C ALA A 157 -4.55 0.05 -20.48
N ILE A 158 -5.59 -0.73 -20.17
CA ILE A 158 -5.53 -1.78 -19.14
C ILE A 158 -4.53 -2.86 -19.57
N THR A 159 -4.60 -3.37 -20.81
CA THR A 159 -3.68 -4.40 -21.31
C THR A 159 -2.23 -3.93 -21.30
N ALA A 160 -1.96 -2.67 -21.66
CA ALA A 160 -0.62 -2.09 -21.57
C ALA A 160 -0.13 -2.00 -20.12
N MET A 161 -1.01 -1.65 -19.18
CA MET A 161 -0.70 -1.63 -17.76
C MET A 161 -0.42 -3.03 -17.21
N GLN A 162 -1.18 -4.04 -17.63
CA GLN A 162 -0.93 -5.44 -17.30
C GLN A 162 0.46 -5.89 -17.75
N ALA A 163 0.80 -5.67 -19.02
CA ALA A 163 2.12 -6.01 -19.56
C ALA A 163 3.26 -5.29 -18.79
N ALA A 164 3.04 -4.05 -18.36
CA ALA A 164 4.00 -3.32 -17.54
C ALA A 164 4.17 -3.93 -16.14
N PHE A 165 3.09 -4.37 -15.50
CA PHE A 165 3.15 -5.11 -14.24
C PHE A 165 3.88 -6.44 -14.41
N GLU A 166 3.54 -7.19 -15.45
CA GLU A 166 4.17 -8.47 -15.74
C GLU A 166 5.67 -8.37 -15.93
N LYS A 167 6.11 -7.36 -16.68
CA LYS A 167 7.52 -7.07 -16.89
C LYS A 167 8.19 -6.63 -15.58
N ARG A 168 7.53 -5.79 -14.78
CA ARG A 168 8.11 -5.23 -13.55
C ARG A 168 8.33 -6.28 -12.47
N PHE A 169 7.44 -7.27 -12.37
CA PHE A 169 7.47 -8.28 -11.31
C PHE A 169 7.92 -9.67 -11.80
N SER A 170 8.53 -9.76 -13.00
CA SER A 170 8.95 -11.03 -13.60
C SER A 170 9.92 -11.83 -12.71
N GLU A 171 10.89 -11.17 -12.09
CA GLU A 171 11.90 -11.83 -11.25
C GLU A 171 11.27 -12.36 -9.95
N PHE A 172 10.37 -11.59 -9.32
CA PHE A 172 9.66 -12.04 -8.12
C PHE A 172 8.81 -13.29 -8.37
N ARG A 173 8.28 -13.46 -9.59
CA ARG A 173 7.55 -14.68 -9.95
C ARG A 173 8.43 -15.92 -10.03
N LYS A 174 9.65 -15.77 -10.54
CA LYS A 174 10.63 -16.85 -10.58
C LYS A 174 10.97 -17.30 -9.16
N GLU A 175 11.03 -16.34 -8.23
CA GLU A 175 11.30 -16.59 -6.82
C GLU A 175 10.08 -17.02 -6.00
N LYS A 176 8.89 -17.19 -6.59
CA LYS A 176 7.67 -17.49 -5.83
C LYS A 176 7.84 -18.69 -4.90
N GLN A 177 8.51 -19.75 -5.36
CA GLN A 177 8.74 -20.94 -4.56
C GLN A 177 9.69 -20.67 -3.40
N THR A 178 10.82 -20.01 -3.66
CA THR A 178 11.74 -19.52 -2.61
C THR A 178 11.01 -18.67 -1.58
N LEU A 179 10.17 -17.72 -2.03
CA LEU A 179 9.40 -16.85 -1.13
C LEU A 179 8.34 -17.60 -0.31
N SER A 180 7.83 -18.72 -0.83
CA SER A 180 6.85 -19.56 -0.14
C SER A 180 7.44 -20.46 0.94
N PHE A 181 8.76 -20.69 0.88
CA PHE A 181 9.46 -21.63 1.76
C PHE A 181 9.24 -21.39 3.27
N PRO A 182 9.24 -20.15 3.80
CA PRO A 182 9.00 -19.94 5.23
C PRO A 182 7.59 -20.31 5.70
N VAL A 183 6.61 -20.33 4.79
CA VAL A 183 5.20 -20.60 5.10
C VAL A 183 4.87 -22.07 4.87
N ALA A 184 5.35 -22.64 3.77
CA ALA A 184 5.04 -24.00 3.34
C ALA A 184 6.33 -24.77 2.94
N PRO A 185 7.27 -25.00 3.88
CA PRO A 185 8.56 -25.63 3.55
C PRO A 185 8.39 -27.06 3.04
N LEU A 186 7.39 -27.79 3.52
CA LEU A 186 7.13 -29.20 3.14
C LEU A 186 6.52 -29.36 1.74
N ASN A 187 5.97 -28.30 1.17
CA ASN A 187 5.43 -28.30 -0.19
C ASN A 187 6.45 -27.77 -1.21
N SER A 188 7.64 -27.39 -0.76
CA SER A 188 8.67 -26.78 -1.59
C SER A 188 9.52 -27.87 -2.23
N ASP A 189 9.75 -27.75 -3.54
CA ASP A 189 10.74 -28.55 -4.24
C ASP A 189 12.13 -27.93 -4.01
N PRO A 190 13.06 -28.61 -3.32
CA PRO A 190 14.39 -28.07 -3.06
C PRO A 190 15.16 -27.69 -4.33
N SER A 191 14.89 -28.39 -5.44
CA SER A 191 15.57 -28.16 -6.72
C SER A 191 15.26 -26.77 -7.30
N LEU A 192 14.09 -26.22 -6.97
CA LEU A 192 13.55 -24.96 -7.46
C LEU A 192 13.79 -23.78 -6.51
N LEU A 193 14.35 -24.03 -5.31
CA LEU A 193 14.73 -22.98 -4.37
C LEU A 193 16.00 -22.27 -4.82
N ASN A 194 15.96 -20.93 -4.85
CA ASN A 194 17.15 -20.11 -5.11
C ASN A 194 18.02 -19.97 -3.85
N THR A 195 18.76 -21.04 -3.53
CA THR A 195 19.67 -21.05 -2.37
C THR A 195 20.90 -20.16 -2.57
N SER A 196 21.28 -19.85 -3.81
CA SER A 196 22.43 -19.00 -4.13
C SER A 196 22.28 -17.56 -3.62
N ALA A 197 21.03 -17.10 -3.42
CA ALA A 197 20.75 -15.79 -2.87
C ALA A 197 21.07 -15.68 -1.36
N PHE A 198 21.26 -16.80 -0.65
CA PHE A 198 21.44 -16.83 0.80
C PHE A 198 22.81 -17.40 1.18
N THR A 199 23.63 -16.56 1.82
CA THR A 199 24.98 -16.94 2.21
C THR A 199 24.98 -18.08 3.22
N GLY A 200 25.79 -19.11 2.96
CA GLY A 200 25.95 -20.26 3.85
C GLY A 200 24.83 -21.30 3.81
N VAL A 201 23.95 -21.27 2.81
CA VAL A 201 23.00 -22.37 2.55
C VAL A 201 23.63 -23.37 1.57
N SER A 202 23.88 -24.59 2.04
CA SER A 202 24.31 -25.72 1.21
C SER A 202 23.08 -26.41 0.62
N LYS A 203 22.96 -26.45 -0.71
CA LYS A 203 21.81 -27.07 -1.39
C LYS A 203 21.70 -28.59 -1.12
N PRO A 204 22.79 -29.38 -1.20
CA PRO A 204 22.72 -30.80 -0.85
C PRO A 204 22.30 -31.05 0.60
N ASP A 205 22.82 -30.26 1.54
CA ASP A 205 22.44 -30.42 2.96
C ASP A 205 21.00 -29.97 3.20
N LEU A 206 20.53 -28.92 2.52
CA LEU A 206 19.12 -28.49 2.55
C LEU A 206 18.19 -29.60 2.05
N GLU A 207 18.55 -30.29 0.97
CA GLU A 207 17.78 -31.42 0.43
C GLU A 207 17.67 -32.57 1.44
N ILE A 208 18.78 -32.92 2.11
CA ILE A 208 18.80 -33.95 3.16
C ILE A 208 17.97 -33.52 4.37
N GLU A 209 18.14 -32.27 4.83
CA GLU A 209 17.38 -31.71 5.96
C GLU A 209 15.87 -31.72 5.68
N LEU A 210 15.45 -31.34 4.47
CA LEU A 210 14.05 -31.36 4.05
C LEU A 210 13.49 -32.79 3.96
N ALA A 211 14.27 -33.74 3.46
CA ALA A 211 13.87 -35.15 3.43
C ALA A 211 13.72 -35.72 4.85
N ASP A 212 14.66 -35.44 5.76
CA ASP A 212 14.58 -35.94 7.15
C ASP A 212 13.39 -35.34 7.90
N ILE A 213 13.15 -34.03 7.79
CA ILE A 213 12.09 -33.36 8.55
C ILE A 213 10.67 -33.73 8.05
N ALA A 214 10.54 -34.14 6.77
CA ALA A 214 9.26 -34.45 6.14
C ALA A 214 8.50 -35.60 6.83
N ASP A 215 9.22 -36.55 7.43
CA ASP A 215 8.62 -37.67 8.18
C ASP A 215 8.62 -37.47 9.70
N LYS A 216 9.16 -36.34 10.20
CA LYS A 216 9.08 -36.00 11.64
C LYS A 216 7.70 -35.43 11.95
N VAL A 217 6.79 -36.31 12.39
CA VAL A 217 5.39 -35.97 12.75
C VAL A 217 5.27 -34.69 13.59
N LEU A 218 6.16 -34.49 14.56
CA LEU A 218 6.16 -33.30 15.42
C LEU A 218 6.35 -32.00 14.62
N TRP A 219 7.34 -31.96 13.73
CA TRP A 219 7.63 -30.77 12.91
C TRP A 219 6.62 -30.58 11.78
N VAL A 220 6.15 -31.67 11.18
CA VAL A 220 5.04 -31.64 10.22
C VAL A 220 3.79 -31.01 10.83
N ASN A 221 3.42 -31.44 12.04
CA ASN A 221 2.27 -30.87 12.75
C ASN A 221 2.51 -29.40 13.13
N LYS A 222 3.74 -29.02 13.46
CA LYS A 222 4.10 -27.62 13.74
C LYS A 222 3.88 -26.72 12.51
N PHE A 223 4.33 -27.14 11.32
CA PHE A 223 4.11 -26.38 10.09
C PHE A 223 2.64 -26.35 9.64
N LYS A 224 1.89 -27.44 9.89
CA LYS A 224 0.43 -27.46 9.70
C LYS A 224 -0.29 -26.49 10.63
N SER A 225 0.11 -26.44 11.90
CA SER A 225 -0.41 -25.47 12.88
C SER A 225 -0.11 -24.04 12.45
N LEU A 226 1.13 -23.75 12.02
CA LEU A 226 1.47 -22.44 11.47
C LEU A 226 0.55 -22.05 10.31
N SER A 227 0.30 -22.97 9.39
CA SER A 227 -0.60 -22.72 8.25
C SER A 227 -2.02 -22.38 8.72
N ALA A 228 -2.54 -23.12 9.71
CA ALA A 228 -3.86 -22.86 10.28
C ALA A 228 -3.92 -21.51 11.02
N ASP A 229 -2.88 -21.17 11.79
CA ASP A 229 -2.80 -19.90 12.52
C ASP A 229 -2.76 -18.71 11.54
N LEU A 230 -2.00 -18.83 10.45
CA LEU A 230 -1.94 -17.82 9.39
C LEU A 230 -3.29 -17.66 8.69
N GLU A 231 -3.98 -18.77 8.38
CA GLU A 231 -5.32 -18.72 7.79
C GLU A 231 -6.32 -18.02 8.72
N GLU A 232 -6.29 -18.33 10.02
CA GLU A 232 -7.18 -17.73 11.02
C GLU A 232 -6.93 -16.22 11.14
N VAL A 233 -5.68 -15.76 11.13
CA VAL A 233 -5.35 -14.34 11.12
C VAL A 233 -5.96 -13.65 9.89
N VAL A 234 -5.87 -14.26 8.71
CA VAL A 234 -6.46 -13.72 7.47
C VAL A 234 -7.99 -13.66 7.59
N ARG A 235 -8.63 -14.70 8.13
CA ARG A 235 -10.07 -14.77 8.35
C ARG A 235 -10.55 -13.68 9.31
N GLN A 236 -9.88 -13.53 10.45
CA GLN A 236 -10.21 -12.49 11.44
C GLN A 236 -10.01 -11.08 10.87
N ARG A 237 -8.91 -10.84 10.13
CA ARG A 237 -8.71 -9.58 9.41
C ARG A 237 -9.87 -9.27 8.46
N ALA A 238 -10.35 -10.25 7.71
CA ALA A 238 -11.48 -10.06 6.80
C ALA A 238 -12.78 -9.73 7.54
N THR A 239 -13.06 -10.37 8.67
CA THR A 239 -14.23 -10.09 9.51
C THR A 239 -14.17 -8.68 10.10
N LEU A 240 -13.03 -8.31 10.71
CA LEU A 240 -12.86 -6.97 11.29
C LEU A 240 -12.93 -5.87 10.23
N ALA A 241 -12.49 -6.14 9.00
CA ALA A 241 -12.60 -5.19 7.89
C ALA A 241 -14.07 -4.91 7.54
N LYS A 242 -14.92 -5.95 7.51
CA LYS A 242 -16.37 -5.81 7.28
C LYS A 242 -17.04 -5.03 8.41
N GLU A 243 -16.63 -5.26 9.65
CA GLU A 243 -17.15 -4.57 10.83
C GLU A 243 -16.55 -3.18 11.06
N HIS A 244 -15.63 -2.72 10.18
CA HIS A 244 -14.93 -1.44 10.31
C HIS A 244 -14.14 -1.28 11.63
N LYS A 245 -13.74 -2.39 12.25
CA LYS A 245 -13.00 -2.44 13.52
C LYS A 245 -11.48 -2.41 13.32
N TRP A 246 -10.98 -1.29 12.81
CA TRP A 246 -9.57 -1.13 12.44
C TRP A 246 -8.62 -1.22 13.64
N SER A 247 -8.99 -0.66 14.81
CA SER A 247 -8.17 -0.70 16.01
C SER A 247 -7.97 -2.10 16.58
N ASP A 248 -8.90 -3.01 16.33
CA ASP A 248 -8.78 -4.40 16.78
C ASP A 248 -7.87 -5.23 15.86
N MET A 249 -7.66 -4.80 14.61
CA MET A 249 -6.71 -5.46 13.71
C MET A 249 -5.26 -5.35 14.19
N GLU A 250 -4.92 -4.27 14.89
CA GLU A 250 -3.58 -4.07 15.46
C GLU A 250 -3.27 -5.07 16.58
N LYS A 251 -4.32 -5.62 17.22
CA LYS A 251 -4.20 -6.62 18.29
C LYS A 251 -4.01 -8.04 17.76
N LEU A 252 -4.25 -8.27 16.46
CA LEU A 252 -4.10 -9.59 15.87
C LEU A 252 -2.62 -10.03 15.84
N PRO A 253 -2.36 -11.34 15.96
CA PRO A 253 -1.03 -11.89 15.73
C PRO A 253 -0.48 -11.44 14.37
N GLN A 254 0.79 -10.99 14.35
CA GLN A 254 1.42 -10.59 13.10
C GLN A 254 1.96 -11.85 12.38
N PRO A 255 1.62 -12.06 11.09
CA PRO A 255 2.02 -13.26 10.34
C PRO A 255 3.53 -13.54 10.36
N ASP A 256 4.35 -12.51 10.18
CA ASP A 256 5.80 -12.58 10.24
C ASP A 256 6.31 -13.10 11.59
N LYS A 257 5.71 -12.64 12.70
CA LYS A 257 6.07 -13.11 14.05
C LYS A 257 5.73 -14.58 14.28
N LEU A 258 4.58 -15.04 13.78
CA LEU A 258 4.19 -16.46 13.87
C LEU A 258 5.15 -17.35 13.09
N ILE A 259 5.50 -16.93 11.87
CA ILE A 259 6.47 -17.64 11.02
C ILE A 259 7.83 -17.67 11.72
N PHE A 260 8.32 -16.52 12.19
CA PHE A 260 9.61 -16.41 12.87
C PHE A 260 9.69 -17.27 14.14
N ALA A 261 8.65 -17.27 14.96
CA ALA A 261 8.57 -18.11 16.16
C ALA A 261 8.58 -19.60 15.82
N THR A 262 7.92 -20.00 14.74
CA THR A 262 7.93 -21.39 14.25
C THR A 262 9.32 -21.83 13.83
N TRP A 263 10.02 -21.00 13.04
CA TRP A 263 11.38 -21.29 12.58
C TRP A 263 12.43 -21.27 13.70
N ASN A 264 12.25 -20.45 14.74
CA ASN A 264 13.11 -20.47 15.93
C ASN A 264 12.98 -21.76 16.74
N ALA A 265 11.82 -22.40 16.74
CA ALA A 265 11.60 -23.66 17.44
C ALA A 265 12.27 -24.86 16.73
N ILE A 266 12.63 -24.73 15.45
CA ILE A 266 13.30 -25.78 14.69
C ILE A 266 14.73 -25.98 15.24
N PRO A 267 15.15 -27.24 15.49
CA PRO A 267 16.49 -27.54 15.98
C PRO A 267 17.60 -27.09 15.03
N ASP A 268 18.78 -26.80 15.59
CA ASP A 268 19.95 -26.37 14.81
C ASP A 268 20.54 -27.48 13.93
N THR A 269 20.06 -28.73 14.05
CA THR A 269 20.34 -29.80 13.08
C THR A 269 19.80 -29.48 11.69
N TYR A 270 18.81 -28.59 11.58
CA TYR A 270 18.23 -28.14 10.30
C TYR A 270 18.69 -26.70 9.96
N ILE A 271 20.00 -26.46 10.05
CA ILE A 271 20.57 -25.12 9.94
C ILE A 271 20.41 -24.53 8.53
N ASN A 272 20.50 -25.34 7.48
CA ASN A 272 20.35 -24.86 6.10
C ASN A 272 18.91 -24.45 5.83
N MET A 273 17.93 -25.21 6.32
CA MET A 273 16.52 -24.84 6.27
C MET A 273 16.27 -23.51 7.01
N LYS A 274 16.79 -23.37 8.24
CA LYS A 274 16.65 -22.12 9.02
C LYS A 274 17.28 -20.93 8.30
N ARG A 275 18.49 -21.09 7.75
CA ARG A 275 19.18 -20.04 6.99
C ARG A 275 18.39 -19.61 5.75
N CYS A 276 17.84 -20.57 5.01
CA CYS A 276 16.99 -20.28 3.85
C CYS A 276 15.73 -19.51 4.27
N ALA A 277 15.01 -19.99 5.29
CA ALA A 277 13.80 -19.36 5.77
C ALA A 277 14.03 -17.93 6.30
N PHE A 278 15.04 -17.75 7.16
CA PHE A 278 15.39 -16.42 7.69
C PHE A 278 15.95 -15.49 6.61
N GLY A 279 16.66 -16.04 5.63
CA GLY A 279 17.10 -15.31 4.44
C GLY A 279 15.89 -14.70 3.70
N VAL A 280 14.87 -15.51 3.41
CA VAL A 280 13.63 -15.04 2.77
C VAL A 280 12.90 -14.01 3.62
N LEU A 281 12.78 -14.25 4.93
CA LEU A 281 12.12 -13.33 5.86
C LEU A 281 12.84 -11.97 5.96
N SER A 282 14.15 -11.93 5.66
CA SER A 282 14.94 -10.68 5.68
C SER A 282 14.73 -9.78 4.44
N ILE A 283 14.27 -10.33 3.31
CA ILE A 283 14.19 -9.61 2.02
C ILE A 283 13.30 -8.36 2.13
N PHE A 284 12.33 -8.37 3.05
CA PHE A 284 11.40 -7.27 3.21
C PHE A 284 11.19 -6.90 4.68
N GLY A 285 12.28 -6.46 5.31
CA GLY A 285 12.27 -5.59 6.49
C GLY A 285 11.66 -4.21 6.21
N SER A 286 10.46 -4.20 5.61
CA SER A 286 9.48 -3.13 5.42
C SER A 286 9.90 -1.86 4.66
N THR A 287 9.56 -1.86 3.37
CA THR A 287 9.31 -0.61 2.62
C THR A 287 8.35 0.32 3.37
N TYR A 288 7.41 -0.22 4.14
CA TYR A 288 6.58 0.56 5.07
C TYR A 288 7.40 1.31 6.13
N LEU A 289 8.35 0.70 6.83
CA LEU A 289 9.19 1.43 7.79
C LEU A 289 10.06 2.44 7.05
N CYS A 290 10.61 2.11 5.87
CA CYS A 290 11.34 3.06 5.04
C CYS A 290 10.47 4.26 4.64
N GLU A 291 9.25 4.04 4.15
CA GLU A 291 8.30 5.09 3.77
C GLU A 291 7.79 5.89 4.98
N GLN A 292 7.54 5.24 6.12
CA GLN A 292 7.18 5.88 7.39
C GLN A 292 8.34 6.76 7.88
N VAL A 293 9.58 6.29 7.76
CA VAL A 293 10.80 7.04 8.07
C VAL A 293 10.93 8.25 7.15
N PHE A 294 10.84 8.08 5.83
CA PHE A 294 10.91 9.18 4.86
C PHE A 294 9.78 10.18 5.05
N SER A 295 8.58 9.71 5.36
CA SER A 295 7.45 10.58 5.66
C SER A 295 7.63 11.34 6.97
N SER A 296 8.12 10.67 8.01
CA SER A 296 8.43 11.31 9.29
C SER A 296 9.51 12.36 9.10
N MET A 297 10.55 12.04 8.33
CA MET A 297 11.61 12.97 7.94
C MET A 297 11.06 14.20 7.20
N ASN A 298 10.10 14.02 6.28
CA ASN A 298 9.49 15.14 5.55
C ASN A 298 8.59 16.00 6.43
N ILE A 299 7.82 15.41 7.37
CA ILE A 299 7.03 16.17 8.36
C ILE A 299 7.96 16.96 9.28
N ILE A 300 9.03 16.34 9.77
CA ILE A 300 10.06 16.99 10.57
C ILE A 300 10.69 18.15 9.78
N LYS A 301 10.96 17.96 8.49
CA LYS A 301 11.52 19.01 7.61
C LYS A 301 10.54 20.13 7.26
N SER A 302 9.23 19.87 7.18
CA SER A 302 8.25 20.85 6.67
C SER A 302 7.61 21.72 7.76
N LYS A 303 7.59 21.30 9.02
CA LYS A 303 6.77 21.96 10.06
C LYS A 303 7.51 22.98 10.94
N TYR A 304 8.85 22.92 11.06
CA TYR A 304 9.61 23.73 12.04
C TYR A 304 10.98 24.21 11.54
N ARG A 305 11.07 24.87 10.39
CA ARG A 305 12.35 25.49 10.00
C ARG A 305 12.73 26.63 10.95
N SER A 306 13.81 26.43 11.70
CA SER A 306 14.73 27.53 12.05
C SER A 306 16.19 27.11 12.15
N ARG A 307 16.52 25.87 12.54
CA ARG A 307 17.92 25.43 12.70
C ARG A 307 17.97 23.93 13.00
N PHE A 308 18.47 23.10 12.09
CA PHE A 308 18.87 21.74 12.45
C PHE A 308 19.99 21.19 11.55
N THR A 309 21.02 20.63 12.18
CA THR A 309 22.15 19.89 11.57
C THR A 309 21.77 18.41 11.35
N SER A 310 22.53 17.65 10.56
CA SER A 310 22.17 16.25 10.20
C SER A 310 21.98 15.31 11.40
N GLU A 311 22.67 15.57 12.50
CA GLU A 311 22.69 14.74 13.72
C GLU A 311 21.33 14.77 14.46
N THR A 312 20.68 15.93 14.52
CA THR A 312 19.36 16.09 15.14
C THR A 312 18.23 15.43 14.35
N LEU A 313 18.36 15.39 13.01
CA LEU A 313 17.43 14.65 12.14
C LEU A 313 17.49 13.15 12.42
N GLN A 314 18.70 12.62 12.62
CA GLN A 314 18.91 11.21 12.94
C GLN A 314 18.26 10.84 14.28
N SER A 315 18.42 11.68 15.31
CA SER A 315 17.80 11.46 16.63
C SER A 315 16.27 11.53 16.59
N CYS A 316 15.71 12.52 15.89
CA CYS A 316 14.26 12.66 15.73
C CYS A 316 13.65 11.51 14.93
N VAL A 317 14.34 11.04 13.88
CA VAL A 317 13.92 9.85 13.14
C VAL A 317 13.97 8.63 14.05
N LYS A 318 15.09 8.37 14.75
CA LYS A 318 15.22 7.25 15.69
C LYS A 318 14.06 7.21 16.69
N MET A 319 13.78 8.31 17.39
CA MET A 319 12.66 8.39 18.33
C MET A 319 11.31 8.03 17.71
N LYS A 320 11.08 8.35 16.44
CA LYS A 320 9.82 8.09 15.73
C LYS A 320 9.66 6.65 15.25
N VAL A 321 10.77 5.95 14.97
CA VAL A 321 10.74 4.54 14.50
C VAL A 321 10.94 3.53 15.63
N THR A 322 11.46 3.96 16.78
CA THR A 322 11.61 3.09 17.94
C THR A 322 10.27 2.87 18.63
N SER A 323 10.02 1.65 19.10
CA SER A 323 8.94 1.34 20.05
C SER A 323 9.22 1.86 21.49
N TYR A 324 10.32 2.60 21.67
CA TYR A 324 10.74 3.15 22.94
C TYR A 324 9.81 4.30 23.35
N SER A 325 8.98 4.07 24.37
CA SER A 325 8.26 5.15 25.05
C SER A 325 9.16 5.73 26.14
N ALA A 326 9.62 6.96 25.93
CA ALA A 326 10.31 7.70 26.99
C ALA A 326 9.38 7.87 28.19
N ASP A 327 9.87 7.57 29.40
CA ASP A 327 9.14 7.83 30.63
C ASP A 327 9.18 9.33 30.93
N ILE A 328 8.27 10.07 30.28
CA ILE A 328 8.15 11.53 30.40
C ILE A 328 7.92 11.92 31.87
N GLY A 329 7.22 11.09 32.65
CA GLY A 329 6.97 11.33 34.06
C GLY A 329 8.25 11.30 34.89
N LYS A 330 9.18 10.40 34.59
CA LYS A 330 10.52 10.40 35.19
C LYS A 330 11.35 11.61 34.75
N ILE A 331 11.38 11.92 33.45
CA ILE A 331 12.15 13.06 32.91
C ILE A 331 11.68 14.40 33.47
N CYS A 332 10.36 14.61 33.59
CA CYS A 332 9.79 15.83 34.17
C CYS A 332 10.08 15.97 35.66
N ARG A 333 10.25 14.86 36.40
CA ARG A 333 10.63 14.87 37.82
C ARG A 333 12.13 15.15 38.02
N GLU A 334 12.96 14.77 37.05
CA GLU A 334 14.41 14.96 37.08
C GLU A 334 14.84 16.34 36.55
N MET A 335 14.00 17.03 35.76
CA MET A 335 14.26 18.41 35.36
C MET A 335 13.98 19.39 36.50
N GLN A 336 15.03 20.05 36.99
CA GLN A 336 14.89 21.21 37.87
C GLN A 336 14.09 22.31 37.17
N THR A 337 12.90 22.61 37.70
CA THR A 337 12.13 23.76 37.28
C THR A 337 12.86 25.02 37.74
N GLN A 338 13.36 25.82 36.78
CA GLN A 338 13.68 27.21 37.08
C GLN A 338 12.37 27.92 37.36
N LYS A 339 12.08 28.18 38.63
CA LYS A 339 11.03 29.12 39.01
C LYS A 339 11.47 30.49 38.51
N SER A 340 10.80 31.01 37.50
CA SER A 340 10.91 32.43 37.14
C SER A 340 10.45 33.23 38.35
N HIS A 341 11.34 34.10 38.85
CA HIS A 341 11.02 35.08 39.88
C HIS A 341 10.03 36.13 39.38
#